data_AF-A0A1Z9AF54-F1
#
_entry.id   AF-A0A1Z9AF54-F1
#
_cell.length_a   1.000
_cell.length_b   1.000
_cell.length_c   1.000
_cell.angle_alpha   90.00
_cell.angle_beta   90.00
_cell.angle_gamma   90.00
#
_symmetry.space_group_name_H-M   'P 1'
#
loop_
_entity.id
_entity.type
_entity.pdbx_description
1 polymer ?
#
loop_
_entity_poly.entity_id
_entity_poly.type
_entity_poly.pdbx_seq_one_letter_code
_entity_poly.pdbx_strand_id
1 'polypeptide(L)'
;MNLRTISLIGLLIISAHGKKVMLDISSDSGDQLRAELINLQDNTALLRRSDGKEFATPLAYLSADSRVQLKKLWQEYQIEVSKNLAPINKALGHQLFSKTGNLWNEPVADIARRLKWPLESSTPFTSSYRLYTRPGYKFAGAQPKTVVAYGNETGKAESFSLIYSNKGDSLSTVGSGEDHFKENGKSIDRNTLNGAMIFDTRTIAKNLTAVLGEPTEQRILGQGNKTHKTQRWDWLDHSFLLTHVKEEYVGLRITKSLFADNKGKYERVSDGDMRKRLKGNVVTRENGDTFIDNIPMVDQGPKGYCAPATFERAMRHAGVAADMYLLATLATTGGGGTNTRKLYNEVAFTTRSKGSRTARELQLRSLSPSKIKKYIDKGVPLLWQMCSLPTYNMVANKRTMERRNVKDWSTYATKIAGEAESNLPNLQAKGNYHICMIIGYNAATNEVAVSDSWGKRYTIRWVHVDEAEAVSNKSGYVIDL
;
A
#
# COMPACT_ATOMS: atom_id res chain seq x y z
N MET A 1 14.66 -39.30 -46.62
CA MET A 1 13.33 -39.95 -46.52
C MET A 1 12.47 -39.09 -45.60
N ASN A 2 11.32 -38.65 -46.10
CA ASN A 2 10.51 -37.53 -45.62
C ASN A 2 10.12 -37.59 -44.13
N LEU A 3 10.59 -36.63 -43.34
CA LEU A 3 9.98 -36.24 -42.08
C LEU A 3 9.17 -34.97 -42.33
N ARG A 4 7.86 -35.17 -42.48
CA ARG A 4 6.86 -34.12 -42.65
C ARG A 4 6.95 -33.14 -41.48
N THR A 5 7.27 -31.89 -41.78
CA THR A 5 7.04 -30.73 -40.92
C THR A 5 5.53 -30.63 -40.67
N ILE A 6 5.08 -31.09 -39.50
CA ILE A 6 3.74 -30.80 -39.02
C ILE A 6 3.79 -29.37 -38.51
N SER A 7 3.35 -28.42 -39.33
CA SER A 7 2.95 -27.09 -38.87
C SER A 7 1.80 -27.28 -37.88
N LEU A 8 2.11 -27.30 -36.58
CA LEU A 8 1.10 -27.15 -35.55
C LEU A 8 0.57 -25.71 -35.67
N ILE A 9 -0.57 -25.57 -36.34
CA ILE A 9 -1.39 -24.37 -36.32
C ILE A 9 -1.76 -24.13 -34.86
N GLY A 10 -1.10 -23.16 -34.23
CA GLY A 10 -1.39 -22.72 -32.88
C GLY A 10 -2.84 -22.30 -32.79
N LEU A 11 -3.60 -23.02 -31.97
CA LEU A 11 -5.02 -22.80 -31.73
C LEU A 11 -5.18 -21.42 -31.08
N LEU A 12 -5.56 -20.40 -31.86
CA LEU A 12 -5.96 -19.09 -31.36
C LEU A 12 -7.34 -19.24 -30.71
N ILE A 13 -7.38 -19.56 -29.41
CA ILE A 13 -8.64 -19.52 -28.64
C ILE A 13 -8.96 -18.05 -28.38
N ILE A 14 -9.68 -17.42 -29.30
CA ILE A 14 -10.30 -16.11 -29.07
C ILE A 14 -11.52 -16.36 -28.19
N SER A 15 -11.46 -15.96 -26.92
CA SER A 15 -12.67 -15.80 -26.11
C SER A 15 -12.83 -14.36 -25.68
N ALA A 16 -14.03 -13.83 -25.86
CA ALA A 16 -14.45 -12.50 -25.46
C ALA A 16 -14.11 -12.23 -23.98
N HIS A 17 -13.68 -11.00 -23.69
CA HIS A 17 -13.37 -10.42 -22.38
C HIS A 17 -12.02 -10.85 -21.76
N GLY A 18 -10.97 -10.06 -22.02
CA GLY A 18 -9.81 -9.92 -21.13
C GLY A 18 -8.84 -11.10 -21.01
N LYS A 19 -8.87 -12.11 -21.89
CA LYS A 19 -7.87 -13.21 -21.80
C LYS A 19 -6.49 -12.78 -22.30
N LYS A 20 -5.49 -13.03 -21.45
CA LYS A 20 -4.07 -13.02 -21.78
C LYS A 20 -3.78 -14.00 -22.91
N VAL A 21 -3.23 -13.49 -24.01
CA VAL A 21 -2.83 -14.33 -25.15
C VAL A 21 -1.34 -14.63 -25.00
N MET A 22 -1.02 -15.81 -24.49
CA MET A 22 0.35 -16.34 -24.50
C MET A 22 0.66 -16.85 -25.92
N LEU A 23 1.67 -16.27 -26.55
CA LEU A 23 2.15 -16.64 -27.87
C LEU A 23 3.47 -17.40 -27.78
N ASP A 24 3.68 -18.33 -28.71
CA ASP A 24 5.00 -18.89 -28.98
C ASP A 24 5.73 -17.96 -29.96
N ILE A 25 6.71 -17.22 -29.44
CA ILE A 25 7.50 -16.21 -30.15
C ILE A 25 8.82 -16.86 -30.53
N SER A 26 9.24 -16.68 -31.78
CA SER A 26 10.53 -17.15 -32.29
C SER A 26 11.44 -15.99 -32.66
N SER A 27 12.75 -16.14 -32.44
CA SER A 27 13.77 -15.24 -32.97
C SER A 27 14.16 -15.63 -34.41
N ASP A 28 14.86 -14.73 -35.10
CA ASP A 28 15.46 -15.05 -36.40
C ASP A 28 16.58 -16.12 -36.29
N SER A 29 17.16 -16.31 -35.10
CA SER A 29 18.12 -17.40 -34.80
C SER A 29 17.45 -18.77 -34.54
N GLY A 30 16.11 -18.82 -34.49
CA GLY A 30 15.35 -20.05 -34.24
C GLY A 30 15.05 -20.36 -32.77
N ASP A 31 15.48 -19.49 -31.85
CA ASP A 31 15.13 -19.62 -30.43
C ASP A 31 13.64 -19.38 -30.23
N GLN A 32 13.00 -20.16 -29.35
CA GLN A 32 11.57 -20.05 -29.07
C GLN A 32 11.30 -19.71 -27.61
N LEU A 33 10.32 -18.86 -27.37
CA LEU A 33 9.89 -18.45 -26.04
C LEU A 33 8.38 -18.21 -26.02
N ARG A 34 7.72 -18.69 -24.97
CA ARG A 34 6.31 -18.41 -24.75
C ARG A 34 6.13 -17.15 -23.89
N ALA A 35 5.47 -16.13 -24.42
CA ALA A 35 5.25 -14.86 -23.73
C ALA A 35 3.95 -14.16 -24.14
N GLU A 36 3.43 -13.28 -23.28
CA GLU A 36 2.34 -12.34 -23.58
C GLU A 36 2.89 -10.98 -24.00
N LEU A 37 2.19 -10.30 -24.93
CA LEU A 37 2.49 -8.92 -25.32
C LEU A 37 1.89 -7.93 -24.31
N ILE A 38 2.74 -7.13 -23.67
CA ILE A 38 2.34 -6.11 -22.69
C ILE A 38 2.22 -4.72 -23.32
N ASN A 39 3.15 -4.39 -24.21
CA ASN A 39 3.19 -3.11 -24.91
C ASN A 39 3.95 -3.25 -26.23
N LEU A 40 3.59 -2.45 -27.23
CA LEU A 40 4.35 -2.30 -28.46
C LEU A 40 4.50 -0.82 -28.80
N GLN A 41 5.74 -0.33 -28.74
CA GLN A 41 6.06 1.06 -29.02
C GLN A 41 7.40 1.15 -29.74
N ASP A 42 7.51 2.01 -30.75
CA ASP A 42 8.77 2.29 -31.46
C ASP A 42 9.50 1.01 -31.94
N ASN A 43 8.73 0.08 -32.53
CA ASN A 43 9.19 -1.25 -32.97
C ASN A 43 9.84 -2.11 -31.87
N THR A 44 9.56 -1.83 -30.59
CA THR A 44 10.02 -2.61 -29.44
C THR A 44 8.81 -3.21 -28.72
N ALA A 45 8.81 -4.54 -28.59
CA ALA A 45 7.80 -5.27 -27.83
C ALA A 45 8.25 -5.43 -26.39
N LEU A 46 7.42 -5.02 -25.44
CA LEU A 46 7.53 -5.43 -24.04
C LEU A 46 6.73 -6.71 -23.85
N LEU A 47 7.41 -7.79 -23.49
CA LEU A 47 6.86 -9.13 -23.37
C LEU A 47 6.94 -9.60 -21.91
N ARG A 48 5.98 -10.40 -21.47
CA ARG A 48 5.99 -11.05 -20.15
C ARG A 48 5.94 -12.56 -20.28
N ARG A 49 6.83 -13.25 -19.58
CA ARG A 49 6.87 -14.71 -19.52
C ARG A 49 5.82 -15.26 -18.54
N SER A 50 5.58 -16.57 -18.60
CA SER A 50 4.70 -17.27 -17.66
C SER A 50 5.14 -17.18 -16.19
N ASP A 51 6.43 -16.94 -15.93
CA ASP A 51 6.98 -16.71 -14.60
C ASP A 51 6.85 -15.25 -14.12
N GLY A 52 6.17 -14.39 -14.89
CA GLY A 52 5.93 -12.99 -14.55
C GLY A 52 7.04 -12.04 -14.99
N LYS A 53 8.21 -12.54 -15.43
CA LYS A 53 9.33 -11.68 -15.84
C LYS A 53 9.02 -10.94 -17.13
N GLU A 54 9.21 -9.62 -17.08
CA GLU A 54 9.06 -8.72 -18.23
C GLU A 54 10.42 -8.44 -18.88
N PHE A 55 10.46 -8.37 -20.22
CA PHE A 55 11.65 -8.00 -20.99
C PHE A 55 11.25 -7.28 -22.28
N ALA A 56 12.10 -6.36 -22.75
CA ALA A 56 11.89 -5.65 -24.00
C ALA A 56 12.75 -6.26 -25.11
N THR A 57 12.18 -6.39 -26.31
CA THR A 57 12.92 -6.85 -27.49
C THR A 57 12.51 -6.03 -28.73
N PRO A 58 13.48 -5.54 -29.53
CA PRO A 58 13.19 -5.03 -30.86
C PRO A 58 12.49 -6.09 -31.70
N LEU A 59 11.48 -5.68 -32.46
CA LEU A 59 10.79 -6.57 -33.40
C LEU A 59 11.76 -7.14 -34.45
N ALA A 60 12.83 -6.42 -34.78
CA ALA A 60 13.85 -6.84 -35.73
C ALA A 60 14.61 -8.11 -35.33
N TYR A 61 14.56 -8.53 -34.07
CA TYR A 61 15.18 -9.78 -33.60
C TYR A 61 14.20 -10.98 -33.61
N LEU A 62 12.93 -10.72 -33.91
CA LEU A 62 11.87 -11.73 -33.93
C LEU A 62 11.57 -12.17 -35.35
N SER A 63 11.19 -13.43 -35.52
CA SER A 63 10.81 -14.01 -36.81
C SER A 63 9.67 -13.23 -37.48
N ALA A 64 9.58 -13.31 -38.81
CA ALA A 64 8.54 -12.65 -39.59
C ALA A 64 7.13 -12.96 -39.06
N ASP A 65 6.86 -14.22 -38.74
CA ASP A 65 5.57 -14.67 -38.21
C ASP A 65 5.29 -14.06 -36.83
N SER A 66 6.29 -14.07 -35.93
CA SER A 66 6.17 -13.45 -34.60
C SER A 66 5.88 -11.95 -34.71
N ARG A 67 6.56 -11.24 -35.62
CA ARG A 67 6.30 -9.81 -35.87
C ARG A 67 4.87 -9.55 -36.32
N VAL A 68 4.34 -10.38 -37.23
CA VAL A 68 2.95 -10.26 -37.71
C VAL A 68 1.95 -10.52 -36.59
N GLN A 69 2.16 -11.58 -35.80
CA GLN A 69 1.28 -11.92 -34.68
C GLN A 69 1.24 -10.81 -33.62
N LEU A 70 2.41 -10.29 -33.21
CA LEU A 70 2.48 -9.21 -32.21
C LEU A 70 1.82 -7.92 -32.71
N LYS A 71 2.03 -7.56 -33.98
CA LYS A 71 1.37 -6.39 -34.58
C LYS A 71 -0.16 -6.55 -34.62
N LYS A 72 -0.65 -7.74 -34.96
CA LYS A 72 -2.08 -8.04 -34.96
C LYS A 72 -2.68 -7.93 -33.55
N LEU A 73 -2.05 -8.54 -32.55
CA LEU A 73 -2.50 -8.41 -31.16
C LEU A 73 -2.50 -6.96 -30.68
N TRP A 74 -1.48 -6.18 -31.07
CA TRP A 74 -1.42 -4.76 -30.72
C TRP A 74 -2.55 -3.96 -31.36
N GLN A 75 -2.90 -4.25 -32.62
CA GLN A 75 -4.04 -3.62 -33.30
C GLN A 75 -5.36 -3.98 -32.60
N GLU A 76 -5.56 -5.24 -32.23
CA GLU A 76 -6.73 -5.68 -31.47
C GLU A 76 -6.82 -4.97 -30.10
N TYR A 77 -5.69 -4.84 -29.40
CA TYR A 77 -5.59 -4.06 -28.17
C TYR A 77 -6.01 -2.59 -28.40
N GLN A 78 -5.50 -1.95 -29.44
CA GLN A 78 -5.83 -0.55 -29.74
C GLN A 78 -7.32 -0.37 -30.06
N ILE A 79 -7.93 -1.28 -30.81
CA ILE A 79 -9.37 -1.27 -31.10
C ILE A 79 -10.18 -1.37 -29.80
N GLU A 80 -9.80 -2.28 -28.90
CA GLU A 80 -10.47 -2.48 -27.62
C GLU A 80 -10.34 -1.24 -26.71
N VAL A 81 -9.16 -0.61 -26.67
CA VAL A 81 -8.97 0.68 -25.98
C VAL A 81 -9.87 1.75 -26.57
N SER A 82 -9.85 1.96 -27.89
CA SER A 82 -10.67 2.97 -28.57
C SER A 82 -12.17 2.79 -28.30
N LYS A 83 -12.63 1.55 -28.21
CA LYS A 83 -14.04 1.22 -27.94
C LYS A 83 -14.46 1.53 -26.51
N ASN A 84 -13.67 1.12 -25.51
CA ASN A 84 -14.13 1.05 -24.11
C ASN A 84 -13.52 2.13 -23.19
N LEU A 85 -12.46 2.82 -23.60
CA LEU A 85 -11.77 3.81 -22.75
C LEU A 85 -12.69 4.93 -22.25
N ALA A 86 -13.43 5.59 -23.15
CA ALA A 86 -14.31 6.70 -22.77
C ALA A 86 -15.50 6.24 -21.91
N PRO A 87 -16.22 5.15 -22.26
CA PRO A 87 -17.24 4.56 -21.38
C PRO A 87 -16.72 4.22 -19.98
N ILE A 88 -15.54 3.60 -19.86
CA ILE A 88 -14.97 3.21 -18.57
C ILE A 88 -14.63 4.42 -17.71
N ASN A 89 -13.90 5.40 -18.24
CA ASN A 89 -13.59 6.62 -17.49
C ASN A 89 -14.88 7.36 -17.05
N LYS A 90 -15.90 7.37 -17.90
CA LYS A 90 -17.22 7.93 -17.56
C LYS A 90 -17.90 7.16 -16.42
N ALA A 91 -17.90 5.82 -16.47
CA ALA A 91 -18.47 4.98 -15.41
C ALA A 91 -17.74 5.15 -14.08
N LEU A 92 -16.42 5.34 -14.11
CA LEU A 92 -15.62 5.62 -12.92
C LEU A 92 -15.83 7.05 -12.38
N GLY A 93 -16.31 7.99 -13.20
CA GLY A 93 -16.44 9.40 -12.85
C GLY A 93 -15.11 10.17 -12.85
N HIS A 94 -14.04 9.54 -13.33
CA HIS A 94 -12.68 10.07 -13.33
C HIS A 94 -11.93 9.62 -14.58
N GLN A 95 -11.02 10.47 -15.05
CA GLN A 95 -10.07 10.10 -16.09
C GLN A 95 -8.96 9.21 -15.51
N LEU A 96 -9.30 8.01 -15.04
CA LEU A 96 -8.32 7.06 -14.49
C LEU A 96 -7.33 6.64 -15.57
N PHE A 97 -7.85 6.24 -16.74
CA PHE A 97 -7.04 5.78 -17.86
C PHE A 97 -6.69 6.92 -18.80
N SER A 98 -5.43 6.99 -19.22
CA SER A 98 -4.99 7.83 -20.34
C SER A 98 -5.36 7.19 -21.69
N LYS A 99 -4.96 7.83 -22.79
CA LYS A 99 -5.21 7.34 -24.16
C LYS A 99 -4.65 5.94 -24.45
N THR A 100 -3.68 5.47 -23.66
CA THR A 100 -3.07 4.13 -23.84
C THR A 100 -3.93 3.01 -23.26
N GLY A 101 -4.89 3.32 -22.38
CA GLY A 101 -5.69 2.33 -21.66
C GLY A 101 -4.90 1.47 -20.67
N ASN A 102 -3.61 1.74 -20.43
CA ASN A 102 -2.73 0.91 -19.60
C ASN A 102 -2.18 1.72 -18.41
N LEU A 103 -2.59 1.38 -17.19
CA LEU A 103 -2.10 2.03 -15.96
C LEU A 103 -0.69 1.56 -15.60
N TRP A 104 -0.37 0.31 -15.89
CA TRP A 104 0.82 -0.38 -15.39
C TRP A 104 2.12 0.07 -16.05
N ASN A 105 2.02 0.72 -17.22
CA ASN A 105 3.16 1.29 -17.94
C ASN A 105 3.30 2.80 -17.76
N GLU A 106 2.39 3.43 -17.01
CA GLU A 106 2.44 4.87 -16.73
C GLU A 106 3.12 5.13 -15.38
N PRO A 107 3.92 6.21 -15.25
CA PRO A 107 4.38 6.68 -13.95
C PRO A 107 3.17 6.92 -13.02
N VAL A 108 3.18 6.33 -11.82
CA VAL A 108 2.03 6.47 -10.90
C VAL A 108 1.80 7.93 -10.51
N ALA A 109 2.85 8.74 -10.50
CA ALA A 109 2.79 10.17 -10.24
C ALA A 109 1.91 10.92 -11.26
N ASP A 110 1.93 10.52 -12.52
CA ASP A 110 1.17 11.15 -13.59
C ASP A 110 -0.31 10.77 -13.50
N ILE A 111 -0.60 9.49 -13.18
CA ILE A 111 -1.96 9.03 -12.87
C ILE A 111 -2.51 9.78 -11.66
N ALA A 112 -1.73 9.87 -10.57
CA ALA A 112 -2.13 10.57 -9.36
C ALA A 112 -2.37 12.06 -9.61
N ARG A 113 -1.52 12.72 -10.42
CA ARG A 113 -1.71 14.13 -10.83
C ARG A 113 -3.03 14.30 -11.60
N ARG A 114 -3.32 13.40 -12.55
CA ARG A 114 -4.57 13.38 -13.32
C ARG A 114 -5.80 13.21 -12.42
N LEU A 115 -5.69 12.38 -11.38
CA LEU A 115 -6.75 12.14 -10.40
C LEU A 115 -6.80 13.17 -9.26
N LYS A 116 -5.82 14.08 -9.18
CA LYS A 116 -5.61 15.02 -8.07
C LYS A 116 -5.42 14.32 -6.71
N TRP A 117 -4.73 13.18 -6.70
CA TRP A 117 -4.37 12.47 -5.48
C TRP A 117 -2.97 12.92 -5.02
N PRO A 118 -2.84 13.54 -3.84
CA PRO A 118 -1.57 14.11 -3.41
C PRO A 118 -0.57 13.01 -3.05
N LEU A 119 0.72 13.33 -3.21
CA LEU A 119 1.82 12.47 -2.78
C LEU A 119 1.75 12.27 -1.26
N GLU A 120 1.68 11.01 -0.83
CA GLU A 120 1.77 10.60 0.57
C GLU A 120 3.21 10.21 0.92
N SER A 121 3.82 9.36 0.07
CA SER A 121 5.17 8.85 0.28
C SER A 121 5.86 8.53 -1.03
N SER A 122 7.18 8.73 -1.06
CA SER A 122 8.06 8.25 -2.12
C SER A 122 9.38 7.80 -1.49
N THR A 123 9.76 6.57 -1.79
CA THR A 123 11.02 5.94 -1.42
C THR A 123 11.61 5.26 -2.66
N PRO A 124 12.87 4.80 -2.65
CA PRO A 124 13.45 4.06 -3.77
C PRO A 124 12.71 2.76 -4.12
N PHE A 125 11.86 2.24 -3.23
CA PHE A 125 11.21 0.94 -3.39
C PHE A 125 9.70 1.02 -3.64
N THR A 126 9.07 2.14 -3.26
CA THR A 126 7.62 2.31 -3.40
C THR A 126 7.23 3.78 -3.29
N SER A 127 6.08 4.10 -3.85
CA SER A 127 5.40 5.37 -3.60
C SER A 127 3.92 5.15 -3.28
N SER A 128 3.30 6.10 -2.61
CA SER A 128 1.85 6.15 -2.45
C SER A 128 1.31 7.56 -2.62
N TYR A 129 0.10 7.64 -3.15
CA TYR A 129 -0.64 8.87 -3.38
C TYR A 129 -2.03 8.68 -2.79
N ARG A 130 -2.35 9.38 -1.71
CA ARG A 130 -3.57 9.15 -0.92
C ARG A 130 -4.42 10.40 -0.87
N LEU A 131 -5.71 10.25 -1.14
CA LEU A 131 -6.71 11.28 -0.88
C LEU A 131 -7.72 10.78 0.16
N TYR A 132 -7.90 11.54 1.23
CA TYR A 132 -9.09 11.47 2.08
C TYR A 132 -10.18 12.32 1.43
N THR A 133 -11.26 11.66 1.02
CA THR A 133 -12.22 12.35 0.16
C THR A 133 -13.12 13.30 0.95
N ARG A 134 -13.61 14.31 0.25
CA ARG A 134 -14.63 15.25 0.77
C ARG A 134 -16.00 14.88 0.20
N PRO A 135 -17.11 15.29 0.86
CA PRO A 135 -18.45 15.16 0.27
C PRO A 135 -18.49 15.62 -1.18
N GLY A 136 -19.10 14.81 -2.04
CA GLY A 136 -19.22 15.07 -3.48
C GLY A 136 -18.17 14.38 -4.36
N TYR A 137 -17.02 13.95 -3.81
CA TYR A 137 -16.09 13.11 -4.55
C TYR A 137 -16.67 11.71 -4.75
N LYS A 138 -16.86 11.26 -6.00
CA LYS A 138 -17.45 9.95 -6.31
C LYS A 138 -16.56 9.18 -7.26
N PHE A 139 -16.29 7.92 -6.93
CA PHE A 139 -15.59 6.98 -7.79
C PHE A 139 -16.47 5.76 -8.04
N ALA A 140 -16.71 5.44 -9.31
CA ALA A 140 -17.70 4.44 -9.71
C ALA A 140 -19.11 4.71 -9.12
N GLY A 141 -19.47 5.99 -9.00
CA GLY A 141 -20.78 6.48 -8.55
C GLY A 141 -21.02 6.50 -7.04
N ALA A 142 -20.16 5.89 -6.23
CA ALA A 142 -20.22 5.95 -4.76
C ALA A 142 -19.07 6.82 -4.20
N GLN A 143 -19.17 7.27 -2.94
CA GLN A 143 -18.12 8.09 -2.32
C GLN A 143 -17.16 7.20 -1.51
N PRO A 144 -15.92 6.96 -1.99
CA PRO A 144 -14.92 6.29 -1.17
C PRO A 144 -14.50 7.19 0.00
N LYS A 145 -14.24 6.67 1.21
CA LYS A 145 -13.63 7.41 2.34
C LYS A 145 -12.17 7.77 2.06
N THR A 146 -11.44 6.81 1.49
CA THR A 146 -10.06 6.99 1.06
C THR A 146 -9.85 6.35 -0.31
N VAL A 147 -8.96 6.96 -1.08
CA VAL A 147 -8.43 6.41 -2.33
C VAL A 147 -6.92 6.48 -2.29
N VAL A 148 -6.25 5.43 -2.75
CA VAL A 148 -4.80 5.31 -2.76
C VAL A 148 -4.33 4.71 -4.07
N ALA A 149 -3.31 5.30 -4.67
CA ALA A 149 -2.50 4.66 -5.71
C ALA A 149 -1.15 4.26 -5.12
N TYR A 150 -0.71 3.03 -5.38
CA TYR A 150 0.61 2.52 -5.01
C TYR A 150 1.49 2.40 -6.25
N GLY A 151 2.73 2.88 -6.15
CA GLY A 151 3.76 2.70 -7.15
C GLY A 151 4.86 1.75 -6.69
N ASN A 152 5.45 1.04 -7.65
CA ASN A 152 6.58 0.12 -7.42
C ASN A 152 7.94 0.87 -7.45
N GLU A 153 9.03 0.11 -7.30
CA GLU A 153 10.41 0.63 -7.30
C GLU A 153 10.84 1.30 -8.62
N THR A 154 10.18 0.98 -9.74
CA THR A 154 10.42 1.64 -11.05
C THR A 154 9.62 2.94 -11.22
N GLY A 155 8.81 3.32 -10.22
CA GLY A 155 7.93 4.49 -10.28
C GLY A 155 6.64 4.29 -11.07
N LYS A 156 6.38 3.07 -11.57
CA LYS A 156 5.15 2.71 -12.29
C LYS A 156 4.03 2.32 -11.34
N ALA A 157 2.78 2.41 -11.80
CA ALA A 157 1.63 2.00 -11.01
C ALA A 157 1.64 0.49 -10.72
N GLU A 158 1.32 0.12 -9.49
CA GLU A 158 1.25 -1.25 -9.02
C GLU A 158 -0.19 -1.67 -8.71
N SER A 159 -0.92 -0.82 -7.96
CA SER A 159 -2.32 -1.08 -7.60
C SER A 159 -3.02 0.18 -7.11
N PHE A 160 -4.36 0.11 -7.09
CA PHE A 160 -5.22 1.14 -6.52
C PHE A 160 -6.15 0.50 -5.48
N SER A 161 -6.36 1.20 -4.38
CA SER A 161 -7.25 0.78 -3.28
C SER A 161 -8.22 1.89 -2.95
N LEU A 162 -9.51 1.60 -3.04
CA LEU A 162 -10.60 2.53 -2.74
C LEU A 162 -11.50 1.89 -1.69
N ILE A 163 -11.64 2.53 -0.54
CA ILE A 163 -12.44 2.02 0.58
C ILE A 163 -13.66 2.91 0.77
N TYR A 164 -14.86 2.34 0.62
CA TYR A 164 -16.13 3.07 0.64
C TYR A 164 -16.80 3.03 2.00
N SER A 165 -16.83 1.85 2.59
CA SER A 165 -17.38 1.62 3.92
C SER A 165 -16.37 0.81 4.72
N ASN A 166 -16.24 1.11 6.00
CA ASN A 166 -15.29 0.47 6.90
C ASN A 166 -15.79 0.56 8.34
N LYS A 167 -15.87 -0.56 9.08
CA LYS A 167 -16.39 -0.59 10.45
C LYS A 167 -15.62 0.29 11.44
N GLY A 168 -14.33 0.50 11.22
CA GLY A 168 -13.52 1.43 12.03
C GLY A 168 -13.97 2.88 11.90
N ASP A 169 -14.59 3.24 10.78
CA ASP A 169 -15.10 4.59 10.49
C ASP A 169 -16.59 4.78 10.85
N SER A 170 -17.31 3.68 11.09
CA SER A 170 -18.79 3.65 11.09
C SER A 170 -19.45 4.06 12.41
N LEU A 171 -18.66 4.49 13.38
CA LEU A 171 -19.14 5.03 14.67
C LEU A 171 -18.47 6.37 15.01
N SER A 172 -17.91 7.06 14.00
CA SER A 172 -17.52 8.48 14.13
C SER A 172 -18.65 9.34 13.58
N THR A 173 -19.68 9.55 14.39
CA THR A 173 -20.77 10.50 14.11
C THR A 173 -20.54 11.78 14.90
N VAL A 174 -20.20 12.86 14.21
CA VAL A 174 -20.48 14.22 14.67
C VAL A 174 -21.18 14.94 13.52
N GLY A 175 -22.49 15.17 13.67
CA GLY A 175 -23.34 15.97 12.78
C GLY A 175 -24.79 15.45 12.64
N SER A 176 -25.76 16.23 13.13
CA SER A 176 -27.21 15.98 13.26
C SER A 176 -28.07 16.72 12.21
N GLY A 177 -29.34 16.32 12.01
CA GLY A 177 -30.39 17.13 11.35
C GLY A 177 -31.66 16.34 10.99
N GLU A 178 -32.82 17.00 10.87
CA GLU A 178 -34.19 16.42 10.85
C GLU A 178 -34.76 16.01 9.46
N ASP A 179 -33.94 15.65 8.47
CA ASP A 179 -34.44 15.29 7.12
C ASP A 179 -34.44 13.79 6.82
N HIS A 180 -34.95 12.95 7.74
CA HIS A 180 -34.92 11.48 7.60
C HIS A 180 -36.26 10.83 7.22
N PHE A 181 -37.34 11.59 7.10
CA PHE A 181 -38.68 11.03 6.96
C PHE A 181 -39.25 11.18 5.55
N LYS A 182 -38.86 10.32 4.59
CA LYS A 182 -39.72 9.88 3.47
C LYS A 182 -39.33 8.46 3.01
N GLU A 183 -40.21 7.49 3.29
CA GLU A 183 -40.12 6.07 2.90
C GLU A 183 -40.61 5.81 1.45
N ASN A 184 -40.20 4.68 0.86
CA ASN A 184 -40.96 3.93 -0.16
C ASN A 184 -40.41 2.49 -0.32
N GLY A 185 -40.78 1.57 0.59
CA GLY A 185 -40.77 0.11 0.36
C GLY A 185 -39.39 -0.56 0.33
N LYS A 186 -38.92 -0.97 1.53
CA LYS A 186 -37.58 -1.52 1.86
C LYS A 186 -36.44 -0.56 1.46
N SER A 187 -36.45 0.62 2.08
CA SER A 187 -35.33 1.53 2.06
C SER A 187 -34.12 0.85 2.70
N ILE A 188 -33.03 0.78 1.94
CA ILE A 188 -31.73 0.60 2.54
C ILE A 188 -31.48 1.84 3.40
N ASP A 189 -31.55 1.70 4.73
CA ASP A 189 -31.19 2.80 5.63
C ASP A 189 -29.69 3.05 5.54
N ARG A 190 -29.32 4.04 4.73
CA ARG A 190 -27.93 4.46 4.51
C ARG A 190 -27.26 5.03 5.76
N ASN A 191 -28.03 5.34 6.80
CA ASN A 191 -27.48 5.78 8.08
C ASN A 191 -26.91 4.62 8.89
N THR A 192 -27.29 3.37 8.56
CA THR A 192 -26.62 2.18 9.09
C THR A 192 -25.40 1.83 8.24
N LEU A 193 -24.35 1.29 8.89
CA LEU A 193 -23.18 0.74 8.19
C LEU A 193 -23.60 -0.27 7.11
N ASN A 194 -24.46 -1.23 7.46
CA ASN A 194 -24.88 -2.26 6.53
C ASN A 194 -25.64 -1.66 5.33
N GLY A 195 -26.48 -0.64 5.55
CA GLY A 195 -27.18 0.02 4.47
C GLY A 195 -26.26 0.81 3.54
N ALA A 196 -25.31 1.58 4.10
CA ALA A 196 -24.28 2.25 3.32
C ALA A 196 -23.50 1.25 2.45
N MET A 197 -23.09 0.12 3.04
CA MET A 197 -22.35 -0.95 2.34
C MET A 197 -23.14 -1.56 1.18
N ILE A 198 -24.42 -1.87 1.38
CA ILE A 198 -25.27 -2.42 0.31
C ILE A 198 -25.43 -1.39 -0.81
N PHE A 199 -25.67 -0.12 -0.47
CA PHE A 199 -25.78 0.95 -1.45
C PHE A 199 -24.50 1.13 -2.27
N ASP A 200 -23.34 1.21 -1.60
CA ASP A 200 -22.04 1.35 -2.24
C ASP A 200 -21.78 0.18 -3.19
N THR A 201 -21.95 -1.05 -2.70
CA THR A 201 -21.73 -2.27 -3.49
C THR A 201 -22.60 -2.29 -4.75
N ARG A 202 -23.91 -2.02 -4.60
CA ARG A 202 -24.86 -2.02 -5.74
C ARG A 202 -24.53 -0.92 -6.74
N THR A 203 -24.19 0.27 -6.25
CA THR A 203 -23.86 1.41 -7.10
C THR A 203 -22.60 1.13 -7.93
N ILE A 204 -21.54 0.65 -7.29
CA ILE A 204 -20.27 0.34 -7.94
C ILE A 204 -20.46 -0.80 -8.94
N ALA A 205 -21.09 -1.91 -8.52
CA ALA A 205 -21.33 -3.05 -9.39
C ALA A 205 -22.16 -2.67 -10.62
N LYS A 206 -23.25 -1.89 -10.44
CA LYS A 206 -24.06 -1.38 -11.55
C LYS A 206 -23.22 -0.60 -12.56
N ASN A 207 -22.39 0.33 -12.09
CA ASN A 207 -21.59 1.18 -12.97
C ASN A 207 -20.50 0.39 -13.70
N LEU A 208 -19.84 -0.56 -13.04
CA LEU A 208 -18.85 -1.42 -13.69
C LEU A 208 -19.51 -2.38 -14.70
N THR A 209 -20.61 -3.04 -14.31
CA THR A 209 -21.34 -3.97 -15.19
C THR A 209 -21.87 -3.30 -16.45
N ALA A 210 -22.32 -2.04 -16.35
CA ALA A 210 -22.83 -1.30 -17.50
C ALA A 210 -21.79 -1.10 -18.63
N VAL A 211 -20.49 -1.22 -18.34
CA VAL A 211 -19.42 -1.03 -19.32
C VAL A 211 -18.51 -2.24 -19.51
N LEU A 212 -18.39 -3.13 -18.52
CA LEU A 212 -17.53 -4.32 -18.56
C LEU A 212 -18.30 -5.64 -18.66
N GLY A 213 -19.63 -5.61 -18.63
CA GLY A 213 -20.46 -6.81 -18.58
C GLY A 213 -20.54 -7.43 -17.18
N GLU A 214 -21.13 -8.62 -17.07
CA GLU A 214 -21.33 -9.27 -15.77
C GLU A 214 -20.01 -9.67 -15.10
N PRO A 215 -19.88 -9.50 -13.77
CA PRO A 215 -18.70 -9.93 -13.06
C PRO A 215 -18.61 -11.45 -12.99
N THR A 216 -17.37 -11.94 -12.88
CA THR A 216 -17.11 -13.27 -12.32
C THR A 216 -17.02 -13.18 -10.79
N GLU A 217 -17.31 -14.28 -10.11
CA GLU A 217 -17.10 -14.39 -8.67
C GLU A 217 -15.84 -15.18 -8.36
N GLN A 218 -15.02 -14.67 -7.46
CA GLN A 218 -13.83 -15.37 -6.98
C GLN A 218 -13.57 -15.07 -5.50
N ARG A 219 -12.68 -15.87 -4.89
CA ARG A 219 -12.20 -15.63 -3.52
C ARG A 219 -10.80 -15.03 -3.56
N ILE A 220 -10.64 -13.85 -2.98
CA ILE A 220 -9.37 -13.12 -2.90
C ILE A 220 -8.88 -13.08 -1.45
N LEU A 221 -7.57 -13.24 -1.25
CA LEU A 221 -6.93 -13.10 0.06
C LEU A 221 -7.02 -11.65 0.56
N GLY A 222 -7.60 -11.44 1.75
CA GLY A 222 -7.67 -10.15 2.45
C GLY A 222 -6.34 -9.73 3.10
N GLN A 223 -6.34 -8.71 3.96
CA GLN A 223 -5.14 -8.34 4.76
C GLN A 223 -4.93 -9.22 6.01
N GLY A 224 -5.86 -10.12 6.33
CA GLY A 224 -5.70 -11.17 7.36
C GLY A 224 -5.62 -12.56 6.75
N ASN A 225 -5.98 -13.58 7.52
CA ASN A 225 -5.94 -15.00 7.10
C ASN A 225 -7.17 -15.47 6.29
N LYS A 226 -8.14 -14.58 6.06
CA LYS A 226 -9.40 -14.91 5.39
C LYS A 226 -9.35 -14.55 3.92
N THR A 227 -9.96 -15.41 3.12
CA THR A 227 -10.35 -15.07 1.75
C THR A 227 -11.76 -14.50 1.76
N HIS A 228 -12.04 -13.56 0.87
CA HIS A 228 -13.35 -12.91 0.77
C HIS A 228 -13.94 -13.10 -0.62
N LYS A 229 -15.25 -13.36 -0.67
CA LYS A 229 -16.01 -13.39 -1.92
C LYS A 229 -15.92 -12.00 -2.56
N THR A 230 -15.52 -11.97 -3.82
CA THR A 230 -15.16 -10.76 -4.54
C THR A 230 -15.73 -10.85 -5.95
N GLN A 231 -16.41 -9.80 -6.38
CA GLN A 231 -16.83 -9.64 -7.77
C GLN A 231 -15.64 -9.08 -8.57
N ARG A 232 -15.37 -9.69 -9.73
CA ARG A 232 -14.26 -9.35 -10.61
C ARG A 232 -14.78 -8.98 -11.99
N TRP A 233 -14.41 -7.80 -12.45
CA TRP A 233 -14.50 -7.41 -13.86
C TRP A 233 -13.09 -7.28 -14.41
N ASP A 234 -12.89 -7.72 -15.64
CA ASP A 234 -11.61 -7.60 -16.33
C ASP A 234 -11.74 -6.68 -17.54
N TRP A 235 -10.72 -5.87 -17.76
CA TRP A 235 -10.54 -5.08 -18.98
C TRP A 235 -9.05 -5.02 -19.33
N LEU A 236 -8.67 -5.66 -20.44
CA LEU A 236 -7.27 -5.83 -20.82
C LEU A 236 -6.50 -6.51 -19.66
N ASP A 237 -5.34 -6.00 -19.24
CA ASP A 237 -4.59 -6.51 -18.07
C ASP A 237 -5.03 -5.87 -16.73
N HIS A 238 -6.26 -5.36 -16.63
CA HIS A 238 -6.80 -4.76 -15.40
C HIS A 238 -7.91 -5.62 -14.83
N SER A 239 -7.85 -5.85 -13.52
CA SER A 239 -8.94 -6.44 -12.74
C SER A 239 -9.49 -5.43 -11.74
N PHE A 240 -10.81 -5.26 -11.77
CA PHE A 240 -11.59 -4.50 -10.80
C PHE A 240 -12.20 -5.47 -9.81
N LEU A 241 -11.74 -5.42 -8.56
CA LEU A 241 -12.07 -6.36 -7.50
C LEU A 241 -12.94 -5.65 -6.46
N LEU A 242 -14.26 -5.84 -6.53
CA LEU A 242 -15.21 -5.32 -5.54
C LEU A 242 -15.46 -6.37 -4.46
N THR A 243 -15.02 -6.08 -3.24
CA THR A 243 -15.22 -6.94 -2.08
C THR A 243 -16.21 -6.29 -1.13
N HIS A 244 -17.24 -7.04 -0.75
CA HIS A 244 -18.17 -6.72 0.34
C HIS A 244 -17.98 -7.76 1.43
N VAL A 245 -17.47 -7.34 2.59
CA VAL A 245 -17.40 -8.16 3.79
C VAL A 245 -18.38 -7.60 4.79
N LYS A 246 -19.51 -8.30 5.00
CA LYS A 246 -20.64 -7.86 5.82
C LYS A 246 -20.15 -7.30 7.17
N GLU A 247 -20.66 -6.12 7.54
CA GLU A 247 -20.32 -5.41 8.78
C GLU A 247 -18.82 -5.07 8.96
N GLU A 248 -17.97 -5.29 7.94
CA GLU A 248 -16.55 -4.97 8.00
C GLU A 248 -16.15 -3.87 7.02
N TYR A 249 -16.30 -4.11 5.72
CA TYR A 249 -15.95 -3.12 4.70
C TYR A 249 -16.55 -3.39 3.32
N VAL A 250 -16.59 -2.32 2.52
CA VAL A 250 -16.74 -2.37 1.07
C VAL A 250 -15.55 -1.67 0.45
N GLY A 251 -14.84 -2.38 -0.43
CA GLY A 251 -13.65 -1.86 -1.09
C GLY A 251 -13.56 -2.30 -2.54
N LEU A 252 -13.08 -1.39 -3.39
CA LEU A 252 -12.72 -1.65 -4.78
C LEU A 252 -11.19 -1.61 -4.90
N ARG A 253 -10.61 -2.69 -5.41
CA ARG A 253 -9.20 -2.72 -5.81
C ARG A 253 -9.07 -2.76 -7.33
N ILE A 254 -8.11 -2.03 -7.87
CA ILE A 254 -7.74 -2.10 -9.29
C ILE A 254 -6.30 -2.59 -9.35
N THR A 255 -6.09 -3.75 -9.98
CA THR A 255 -4.80 -4.44 -10.00
C THR A 255 -4.52 -5.04 -11.38
N LYS A 256 -3.28 -5.45 -11.63
CA LYS A 256 -2.98 -6.34 -12.76
C LYS A 256 -3.85 -7.61 -12.69
N SER A 257 -4.25 -8.17 -13.82
CA SER A 257 -5.03 -9.41 -13.84
C SER A 257 -4.28 -10.58 -13.24
N LEU A 258 -2.94 -10.61 -13.38
CA LEU A 258 -2.09 -11.63 -12.75
C LEU A 258 -2.24 -11.69 -11.22
N PHE A 259 -2.41 -10.54 -10.56
CA PHE A 259 -2.63 -10.51 -9.11
C PHE A 259 -3.97 -11.16 -8.73
N ALA A 260 -5.02 -10.88 -9.51
CA ALA A 260 -6.34 -11.46 -9.32
C ALA A 260 -6.33 -12.98 -9.59
N ASP A 261 -5.66 -13.42 -10.66
CA ASP A 261 -5.47 -14.84 -11.01
C ASP A 261 -4.74 -15.60 -9.89
N ASN A 262 -3.74 -14.96 -9.28
CA ASN A 262 -3.00 -15.47 -8.12
C ASN A 262 -3.78 -15.33 -6.79
N LYS A 263 -5.09 -15.07 -6.85
CA LYS A 263 -6.00 -14.96 -5.70
C LYS A 263 -5.57 -13.91 -4.67
N GLY A 264 -4.94 -12.84 -5.13
CA GLY A 264 -4.47 -11.72 -4.31
C GLY A 264 -3.14 -11.96 -3.59
N LYS A 265 -2.34 -12.92 -4.06
CA LYS A 265 -0.98 -13.14 -3.59
C LYS A 265 0.01 -12.29 -4.40
N TYR A 266 0.89 -11.60 -3.68
CA TYR A 266 2.02 -10.88 -4.28
C TYR A 266 3.19 -11.84 -4.53
N GLU A 267 4.07 -11.46 -5.46
CA GLU A 267 5.36 -12.12 -5.62
C GLU A 267 6.22 -11.91 -4.37
N ARG A 268 6.94 -12.97 -3.99
CA ARG A 268 7.80 -12.94 -2.80
C ARG A 268 9.13 -12.27 -3.14
N VAL A 269 9.54 -11.31 -2.32
CA VAL A 269 10.93 -10.83 -2.30
C VAL A 269 11.78 -11.79 -1.47
N SER A 270 12.91 -12.24 -2.02
CA SER A 270 13.81 -13.17 -1.33
C SER A 270 14.35 -12.57 -0.02
N ASP A 271 14.67 -13.42 0.95
CA ASP A 271 15.17 -12.95 2.26
C ASP A 271 16.55 -12.31 2.13
N GLY A 272 17.36 -12.73 1.15
CA GLY A 272 18.64 -12.12 0.81
C GLY A 272 18.49 -10.70 0.28
N ASP A 273 17.61 -10.51 -0.71
CA ASP A 273 17.34 -9.18 -1.29
C ASP A 273 16.71 -8.26 -0.26
N MET A 274 15.79 -8.77 0.55
CA MET A 274 15.18 -7.98 1.61
C MET A 274 16.20 -7.58 2.69
N ARG A 275 17.13 -8.46 3.07
CA ARG A 275 18.22 -8.12 4.01
C ARG A 275 19.10 -7.01 3.45
N LYS A 276 19.44 -7.08 2.16
CA LYS A 276 20.22 -6.05 1.46
C LYS A 276 19.46 -4.72 1.43
N ARG A 277 18.18 -4.75 1.08
CA ARG A 277 17.29 -3.58 1.07
C ARG A 277 17.18 -2.92 2.45
N LEU A 278 16.86 -3.69 3.49
CA LEU A 278 16.69 -3.15 4.85
C LEU A 278 18.00 -2.54 5.35
N LYS A 279 19.12 -3.26 5.26
CA LYS A 279 20.42 -2.74 5.69
C LYS A 279 20.86 -1.53 4.88
N GLY A 280 20.57 -1.50 3.58
CA GLY A 280 20.88 -0.36 2.69
C GLY A 280 20.13 0.92 3.04
N ASN A 281 19.06 0.84 3.84
CA ASN A 281 18.33 2.01 4.34
C ASN A 281 18.91 2.59 5.64
N VAL A 282 19.95 1.98 6.23
CA VAL A 282 20.57 2.52 7.44
C VAL A 282 21.56 3.62 7.07
N VAL A 283 21.33 4.81 7.61
CA VAL A 283 22.18 6.00 7.45
C VAL A 283 22.92 6.24 8.75
N THR A 284 24.24 6.39 8.67
CA THR A 284 25.09 6.85 9.77
C THR A 284 25.70 8.20 9.41
N ARG A 285 25.65 9.17 10.33
CA ARG A 285 26.22 10.53 10.15
C ARG A 285 27.41 10.75 11.08
N GLU A 286 28.23 11.73 10.75
CA GLU A 286 29.44 12.10 11.50
C GLU A 286 29.15 12.47 12.97
N ASN A 287 27.97 13.03 13.26
CA ASN A 287 27.55 13.36 14.62
C ASN A 287 27.14 12.15 15.47
N GLY A 288 27.25 10.92 14.94
CA GLY A 288 26.90 9.68 15.63
C GLY A 288 25.43 9.24 15.45
N ASP A 289 24.63 9.98 14.68
CA ASP A 289 23.26 9.55 14.36
C ASP A 289 23.32 8.28 13.51
N THR A 290 22.58 7.25 13.92
CA THR A 290 22.31 6.05 13.11
C THR A 290 20.81 5.83 13.04
N PHE A 291 20.22 5.90 11.85
CA PHE A 291 18.78 5.78 11.67
C PHE A 291 18.41 5.10 10.35
N ILE A 292 17.18 4.61 10.28
CA ILE A 292 16.61 3.97 9.10
C ILE A 292 15.91 5.04 8.28
N ASP A 293 16.42 5.30 7.08
CA ASP A 293 15.77 6.14 6.08
C ASP A 293 14.78 5.34 5.23
N ASN A 294 14.05 6.01 4.34
CA ASN A 294 13.20 5.38 3.31
C ASN A 294 12.09 4.44 3.85
N ILE A 295 11.68 4.58 5.11
CA ILE A 295 10.46 3.96 5.62
C ILE A 295 9.28 4.68 4.96
N PRO A 296 8.40 3.99 4.20
CA PRO A 296 7.27 4.64 3.56
C PRO A 296 6.38 5.32 4.62
N MET A 297 5.91 6.52 4.29
CA MET A 297 4.93 7.22 5.09
C MET A 297 3.55 6.66 4.78
N VAL A 298 2.76 6.45 5.83
CA VAL A 298 1.32 6.21 5.75
C VAL A 298 0.73 7.21 6.71
N ASP A 299 0.14 8.26 6.16
CA ASP A 299 -0.51 9.29 6.96
C ASP A 299 -1.84 8.71 7.44
N GLN A 300 -2.06 8.66 8.75
CA GLN A 300 -3.32 8.16 9.31
C GLN A 300 -4.50 9.11 9.05
N GLY A 301 -4.22 10.36 8.67
CA GLY A 301 -5.21 11.40 8.48
C GLY A 301 -5.95 11.72 9.79
N PRO A 302 -7.22 12.13 9.73
CA PRO A 302 -7.99 12.53 10.92
C PRO A 302 -8.46 11.35 11.78
N LYS A 303 -7.96 10.13 11.55
CA LYS A 303 -8.49 8.88 12.14
C LYS A 303 -7.62 8.40 13.29
N GLY A 304 -8.20 7.66 14.23
CA GLY A 304 -7.50 6.93 15.30
C GLY A 304 -6.72 5.70 14.80
N TYR A 305 -6.11 5.77 13.62
CA TYR A 305 -5.45 4.65 12.93
C TYR A 305 -3.93 4.65 13.10
N CYS A 306 -3.43 5.14 14.24
CA CYS A 306 -1.99 5.11 14.54
C CYS A 306 -1.40 3.69 14.45
N ALA A 307 -2.11 2.68 14.97
CA ALA A 307 -1.64 1.30 14.87
C ALA A 307 -1.70 0.75 13.43
N PRO A 308 -2.85 0.76 12.73
CA PRO A 308 -2.91 0.28 11.35
C PRO A 308 -1.92 0.99 10.41
N ALA A 309 -1.73 2.31 10.57
CA ALA A 309 -0.74 3.08 9.81
C ALA A 309 0.69 2.61 10.12
N THR A 310 1.06 2.54 11.40
CA THR A 310 2.39 2.10 11.82
C THR A 310 2.69 0.67 11.37
N PHE A 311 1.72 -0.24 11.44
CA PHE A 311 1.86 -1.59 10.90
C PHE A 311 2.00 -1.60 9.38
N GLU A 312 1.20 -0.84 8.62
CA GLU A 312 1.35 -0.73 7.16
C GLU A 312 2.77 -0.27 6.78
N ARG A 313 3.26 0.78 7.45
CA ARG A 313 4.61 1.33 7.23
C ARG A 313 5.69 0.26 7.43
N ALA A 314 5.63 -0.50 8.52
CA ALA A 314 6.59 -1.56 8.82
C ALA A 314 6.48 -2.74 7.85
N MET A 315 5.26 -3.13 7.50
CA MET A 315 5.00 -4.19 6.51
C MET A 315 5.57 -3.80 5.14
N ARG A 316 5.26 -2.60 4.63
CA ARG A 316 5.74 -2.12 3.33
C ARG A 316 7.25 -1.92 3.31
N HIS A 317 7.84 -1.48 4.42
CA HIS A 317 9.30 -1.43 4.59
C HIS A 317 9.93 -2.82 4.45
N ALA A 318 9.31 -3.84 5.04
CA ALA A 318 9.71 -5.25 4.94
C ALA A 318 9.26 -5.95 3.64
N GLY A 319 8.75 -5.20 2.65
CA GLY A 319 8.31 -5.72 1.35
C GLY A 319 7.00 -6.50 1.38
N VAL A 320 6.14 -6.26 2.37
CA VAL A 320 4.81 -6.86 2.48
C VAL A 320 3.77 -5.81 2.13
N ALA A 321 3.00 -6.05 1.07
CA ALA A 321 1.90 -5.17 0.69
C ALA A 321 0.83 -5.12 1.79
N ALA A 322 0.48 -3.91 2.22
CA ALA A 322 -0.44 -3.63 3.31
C ALA A 322 -1.32 -2.43 2.96
N ASP A 323 -2.46 -2.30 3.64
CA ASP A 323 -3.39 -1.17 3.48
C ASP A 323 -4.01 -0.89 4.86
N MET A 324 -3.75 0.30 5.38
CA MET A 324 -4.13 0.77 6.70
C MET A 324 -5.63 0.62 6.96
N TYR A 325 -6.49 0.90 5.98
CA TYR A 325 -7.93 0.83 6.17
C TYR A 325 -8.40 -0.62 6.29
N LEU A 326 -7.83 -1.51 5.49
CA LEU A 326 -8.12 -2.94 5.60
C LEU A 326 -7.51 -3.54 6.88
N LEU A 327 -6.36 -3.05 7.34
CA LEU A 327 -5.80 -3.43 8.64
C LEU A 327 -6.68 -2.93 9.81
N ALA A 328 -7.27 -1.75 9.69
CA ALA A 328 -8.19 -1.21 10.69
C ALA A 328 -9.43 -2.10 10.88
N THR A 329 -9.94 -2.75 9.84
CA THR A 329 -11.07 -3.69 10.01
C THR A 329 -10.71 -4.92 10.84
N LEU A 330 -9.43 -5.26 10.97
CA LEU A 330 -9.05 -6.45 11.74
C LEU A 330 -9.13 -6.18 13.25
N ALA A 331 -8.83 -4.95 13.66
CA ALA A 331 -8.50 -4.65 15.04
C ALA A 331 -9.15 -3.39 15.65
N THR A 332 -9.91 -2.63 14.86
CA THR A 332 -10.61 -1.44 15.34
C THR A 332 -12.07 -1.75 15.63
N THR A 333 -12.52 -1.42 16.83
CA THR A 333 -13.95 -1.27 17.15
C THR A 333 -14.40 0.12 16.72
N GLY A 334 -15.57 0.27 16.12
CA GLY A 334 -15.98 1.59 15.63
C GLY A 334 -16.01 2.61 16.78
N GLY A 335 -15.50 3.83 16.50
CA GLY A 335 -15.49 4.95 17.45
C GLY A 335 -14.40 4.88 18.54
N GLY A 336 -13.60 3.79 18.58
CA GLY A 336 -12.52 3.60 19.55
C GLY A 336 -11.12 3.49 18.94
N GLY A 337 -10.11 3.30 19.80
CA GLY A 337 -8.74 3.02 19.39
C GLY A 337 -8.56 1.62 18.80
N THR A 338 -7.46 1.39 18.09
CA THR A 338 -7.13 0.05 17.56
C THR A 338 -6.55 -0.85 18.65
N ASN A 339 -7.04 -2.07 18.79
CA ASN A 339 -6.42 -3.06 19.66
C ASN A 339 -5.12 -3.58 19.01
N THR A 340 -3.97 -3.10 19.50
CA THR A 340 -2.66 -3.40 18.90
C THR A 340 -2.30 -4.88 18.92
N ARG A 341 -2.67 -5.62 19.98
CA ARG A 341 -2.42 -7.06 20.10
C ARG A 341 -3.25 -7.87 19.12
N LYS A 342 -4.53 -7.52 18.96
CA LYS A 342 -5.40 -8.13 17.95
C LYS A 342 -4.87 -7.85 16.54
N LEU A 343 -4.44 -6.62 16.27
CA LEU A 343 -3.84 -6.26 14.98
C LEU A 343 -2.57 -7.08 14.72
N TYR A 344 -1.69 -7.16 15.71
CA TYR A 344 -0.47 -7.97 15.63
C TYR A 344 -0.77 -9.43 15.28
N ASN A 345 -1.72 -10.08 15.97
CA ASN A 345 -2.06 -11.48 15.72
C ASN A 345 -2.49 -11.73 14.27
N GLU A 346 -3.26 -10.81 13.70
CA GLU A 346 -3.70 -10.89 12.31
C GLU A 346 -2.56 -10.58 11.32
N VAL A 347 -1.72 -9.58 11.63
CA VAL A 347 -0.57 -9.22 10.81
C VAL A 347 0.49 -10.31 10.81
N ALA A 348 0.75 -10.99 11.93
CA ALA A 348 1.76 -12.04 12.04
C ALA A 348 1.54 -13.20 11.06
N PHE A 349 0.28 -13.55 10.82
CA PHE A 349 -0.06 -14.50 9.76
C PHE A 349 0.21 -13.92 8.37
N THR A 350 -0.21 -12.68 8.12
CA THR A 350 -0.11 -12.03 6.81
C THR A 350 1.34 -11.77 6.40
N THR A 351 2.19 -11.32 7.32
CA THR A 351 3.62 -11.10 7.09
C THR A 351 4.31 -12.41 6.71
N ARG A 352 3.96 -13.51 7.39
CA ARG A 352 4.51 -14.84 7.06
C ARG A 352 3.97 -15.38 5.74
N SER A 353 2.67 -15.33 5.52
CA SER A 353 2.02 -15.93 4.34
C SER A 353 2.23 -15.15 3.04
N LYS A 354 2.30 -13.82 3.10
CA LYS A 354 2.49 -12.96 1.91
C LYS A 354 3.94 -12.54 1.69
N GLY A 355 4.72 -12.43 2.76
CA GLY A 355 6.07 -11.89 2.70
C GLY A 355 7.16 -12.85 3.15
N SER A 356 6.81 -13.97 3.80
CA SER A 356 7.78 -14.78 4.58
C SER A 356 8.59 -13.89 5.52
N ARG A 357 7.88 -13.01 6.25
CA ARG A 357 8.42 -12.16 7.30
C ARG A 357 7.90 -12.62 8.65
N THR A 358 8.68 -12.37 9.68
CA THR A 358 8.36 -12.73 11.05
C THR A 358 7.93 -11.48 11.81
N ALA A 359 6.67 -11.45 12.27
CA ALA A 359 6.26 -10.46 13.24
C ALA A 359 6.52 -11.00 14.66
N ARG A 360 7.04 -10.17 15.56
CA ARG A 360 7.29 -10.56 16.96
C ARG A 360 6.88 -9.45 17.92
N GLU A 361 6.36 -9.85 19.08
CA GLU A 361 6.20 -8.96 20.23
C GLU A 361 7.56 -8.68 20.87
N LEU A 362 7.73 -7.45 21.34
CA LEU A 362 8.94 -6.99 22.03
C LEU A 362 8.59 -6.44 23.41
N GLN A 363 9.40 -6.82 24.38
CA GLN A 363 9.44 -6.19 25.70
C GLN A 363 10.49 -5.07 25.66
N LEU A 364 10.03 -3.84 25.45
CA LEU A 364 10.88 -2.65 25.32
C LEU A 364 11.14 -2.03 26.70
N ARG A 365 11.74 -2.81 27.60
CA ARG A 365 12.00 -2.37 28.99
C ARG A 365 13.01 -1.22 29.07
N SER A 366 13.91 -1.12 28.09
CA SER A 366 14.80 0.01 27.91
C SER A 366 14.90 0.35 26.42
N LEU A 367 14.95 1.65 26.15
CA LEU A 367 15.12 2.25 24.83
C LEU A 367 16.55 2.77 24.62
N SER A 368 17.47 2.49 25.54
CA SER A 368 18.88 2.89 25.40
C SER A 368 19.47 2.40 24.07
N PRO A 369 20.36 3.19 23.43
CA PRO A 369 20.98 2.87 22.15
C PRO A 369 21.56 1.44 22.08
N SER A 370 22.20 0.99 23.16
CA SER A 370 22.78 -0.35 23.27
C SER A 370 21.76 -1.49 23.09
N LYS A 371 20.50 -1.28 23.47
CA LYS A 371 19.43 -2.29 23.39
C LYS A 371 18.73 -2.29 22.04
N ILE A 372 18.57 -1.12 21.44
CA ILE A 372 17.80 -0.98 20.19
C ILE A 372 18.67 -1.14 18.94
N LYS A 373 19.99 -0.88 19.01
CA LYS A 373 20.88 -0.93 17.83
C LYS A 373 20.87 -2.27 17.09
N LYS A 374 20.66 -3.38 17.79
CA LYS A 374 20.57 -4.73 17.17
C LYS A 374 19.46 -4.89 16.13
N TYR A 375 18.45 -4.00 16.15
CA TYR A 375 17.38 -3.93 15.15
C TYR A 375 17.64 -2.81 14.14
N ILE A 376 17.99 -1.62 14.64
CA ILE A 376 18.24 -0.44 13.80
C ILE A 376 19.39 -0.68 12.81
N ASP A 377 20.50 -1.28 13.25
CA ASP A 377 21.67 -1.58 12.41
C ASP A 377 21.34 -2.63 11.31
N LYS A 378 20.20 -3.33 11.42
CA LYS A 378 19.67 -4.25 10.41
C LYS A 378 18.62 -3.60 9.49
N GLY A 379 18.32 -2.32 9.69
CA GLY A 379 17.29 -1.61 8.94
C GLY A 379 15.87 -1.90 9.41
N VAL A 380 15.69 -2.42 10.62
CA VAL A 380 14.39 -2.88 11.13
C VAL A 380 13.85 -1.90 12.19
N PRO A 381 12.75 -1.17 11.92
CA PRO A 381 12.17 -0.24 12.88
C PRO A 381 11.42 -0.97 14.00
N LEU A 382 11.36 -0.35 15.17
CA LEU A 382 10.60 -0.86 16.32
C LEU A 382 9.25 -0.16 16.38
N LEU A 383 8.15 -0.92 16.34
CA LEU A 383 6.81 -0.36 16.53
C LEU A 383 6.61 -0.17 18.04
N TRP A 384 6.70 1.07 18.49
CA TRP A 384 6.82 1.44 19.89
C TRP A 384 5.48 1.97 20.43
N GLN A 385 4.97 1.31 21.47
CA GLN A 385 3.73 1.73 22.15
C GLN A 385 4.05 2.71 23.27
N MET A 386 3.36 3.84 23.27
CA MET A 386 3.68 4.98 24.14
C MET A 386 2.46 5.87 24.43
N CYS A 387 2.61 6.81 25.34
CA CYS A 387 1.64 7.86 25.63
C CYS A 387 2.07 9.16 24.93
N SER A 388 1.28 9.63 23.96
CA SER A 388 1.58 10.85 23.21
C SER A 388 1.17 12.09 24.00
N LEU A 389 1.92 12.40 25.05
CA LEU A 389 1.67 13.53 25.93
C LEU A 389 2.03 14.87 25.25
N PRO A 390 1.37 15.99 25.61
CA PRO A 390 1.71 17.32 25.07
C PRO A 390 3.19 17.69 25.30
N THR A 391 3.69 17.51 26.52
CA THR A 391 5.09 17.80 26.89
C THR A 391 6.07 16.99 26.05
N TYR A 392 5.81 15.68 25.86
CA TYR A 392 6.63 14.84 25.00
C TYR A 392 6.70 15.38 23.57
N ASN A 393 5.56 15.78 23.00
CA ASN A 393 5.53 16.31 21.63
C ASN A 393 6.25 17.65 21.50
N MET A 394 6.07 18.54 22.48
CA MET A 394 6.81 19.81 22.56
C MET A 394 8.32 19.55 22.59
N VAL A 395 8.78 18.67 23.47
CA VAL A 395 10.18 18.29 23.63
C VAL A 395 10.75 17.70 22.35
N ALA A 396 10.11 16.69 21.76
CA ALA A 396 10.57 16.05 20.54
C ALA A 396 10.66 17.06 19.38
N ASN A 397 9.70 17.97 19.25
CA ASN A 397 9.71 18.99 18.21
C ASN A 397 10.81 20.03 18.45
N LYS A 398 10.91 20.59 19.67
CA LYS A 398 11.95 21.55 20.06
C LYS A 398 13.34 20.96 19.80
N ARG A 399 13.59 19.75 20.31
CA ARG A 399 14.90 19.10 20.19
C ARG A 399 15.30 18.84 18.74
N THR A 400 14.35 18.37 17.93
CA THR A 400 14.58 18.15 16.49
C THR A 400 14.94 19.43 15.75
N MET A 401 14.37 20.58 16.15
CA MET A 401 14.73 21.88 15.57
C MET A 401 16.10 22.35 16.04
N GLU A 402 16.39 22.28 17.34
CA GLU A 402 17.68 22.72 17.91
C GLU A 402 18.88 21.97 17.32
N ARG A 403 18.73 20.66 17.10
CA ARG A 403 19.77 19.79 16.51
C ARG A 403 20.34 20.29 15.19
N ARG A 404 19.57 21.09 14.41
CA ARG A 404 20.00 21.61 13.11
C ARG A 404 21.18 22.58 13.21
N ASN A 405 21.37 23.21 14.38
CA ASN A 405 22.37 24.25 14.58
C ASN A 405 23.45 23.83 15.60
N VAL A 406 23.46 22.58 16.04
CA VAL A 406 24.44 22.08 17.02
C VAL A 406 25.80 21.95 16.35
N LYS A 407 26.81 22.60 16.94
CA LYS A 407 28.22 22.50 16.51
C LYS A 407 29.05 21.70 17.51
N ASP A 408 28.77 21.88 18.80
CA ASP A 408 29.38 21.11 19.88
C ASP A 408 28.37 20.09 20.44
N TRP A 409 28.55 18.84 20.01
CA TRP A 409 27.69 17.73 20.40
C TRP A 409 27.90 17.27 21.85
N SER A 410 29.07 17.52 22.44
CA SER A 410 29.34 17.15 23.84
C SER A 410 28.59 18.08 24.78
N THR A 411 28.71 19.40 24.57
CA THR A 411 27.96 20.40 25.34
C THR A 411 26.45 20.22 25.15
N TYR A 412 26.03 19.91 23.92
CA TYR A 412 24.64 19.59 23.62
C TYR A 412 24.12 18.38 24.41
N ALA A 413 24.89 17.28 24.45
CA ALA A 413 24.52 16.07 25.20
C ALA A 413 24.29 16.38 26.69
N THR A 414 25.21 17.12 27.32
CA THR A 414 25.06 17.53 28.73
C THR A 414 23.83 18.40 28.96
N LYS A 415 23.55 19.36 28.06
CA LYS A 415 22.35 20.21 28.13
C LYS A 415 21.08 19.37 28.10
N ILE A 416 20.92 18.50 27.10
CA ILE A 416 19.65 17.76 26.93
C ILE A 416 19.43 16.71 28.01
N ALA A 417 20.48 16.18 28.63
CA ALA A 417 20.36 15.28 29.77
C ALA A 417 19.74 16.00 30.99
N GLY A 418 20.20 17.22 31.31
CA GLY A 418 19.61 18.04 32.37
C GLY A 418 18.18 18.50 32.06
N GLU A 419 17.90 18.85 30.79
CA GLU A 419 16.53 19.14 30.35
C GLU A 419 15.62 17.89 30.50
N ALA A 420 16.12 16.71 30.15
CA ALA A 420 15.35 15.46 30.24
C ALA A 420 14.94 15.16 31.68
N GLU A 421 15.87 15.23 32.64
CA GLU A 421 15.60 15.06 34.06
C GLU A 421 14.52 16.04 34.56
N SER A 422 14.63 17.31 34.18
CA SER A 422 13.66 18.35 34.54
C SER A 422 12.27 18.12 33.96
N ASN A 423 12.17 17.45 32.81
CA ASN A 423 10.91 17.17 32.14
C ASN A 423 10.19 15.93 32.70
N LEU A 424 10.90 15.00 33.36
CA LEU A 424 10.36 13.71 33.81
C LEU A 424 9.06 13.82 34.64
N PRO A 425 8.90 14.76 35.60
CA PRO A 425 7.66 14.87 36.36
C PRO A 425 6.41 15.09 35.48
N ASN A 426 6.57 15.75 34.34
CA ASN A 426 5.49 16.08 33.40
C ASN A 426 5.21 14.97 32.37
N LEU A 427 5.89 13.82 32.47
CA LEU A 427 5.81 12.71 31.52
C LEU A 427 5.25 11.42 32.13
N GLN A 428 4.73 11.48 33.35
CA GLN A 428 4.25 10.30 34.10
C GLN A 428 2.80 9.91 33.78
N ALA A 429 2.02 10.82 33.18
CA ALA A 429 0.60 10.60 32.91
C ALA A 429 0.38 9.40 31.97
N LYS A 430 -0.64 8.58 32.26
CA LYS A 430 -1.10 7.49 31.39
C LYS A 430 -2.37 7.93 30.67
N GLY A 431 -2.21 8.36 29.44
CA GLY A 431 -3.27 8.89 28.57
C GLY A 431 -2.75 9.13 27.16
N ASN A 432 -3.63 9.42 26.22
CA ASN A 432 -3.29 9.61 24.80
C ASN A 432 -2.46 8.43 24.24
N TYR A 433 -2.91 7.20 24.51
CA TYR A 433 -2.25 5.99 24.04
C TYR A 433 -2.03 6.04 22.53
N HIS A 434 -0.80 5.79 22.12
CA HIS A 434 -0.33 5.92 20.75
C HIS A 434 0.68 4.84 20.43
N ILE A 435 0.94 4.67 19.14
CA ILE A 435 2.00 3.81 18.63
C ILE A 435 2.65 4.53 17.45
N CYS A 436 3.98 4.59 17.49
CA CYS A 436 4.81 5.14 16.44
C CYS A 436 6.05 4.25 16.27
N MET A 437 7.08 4.71 15.56
CA MET A 437 8.30 3.91 15.36
C MET A 437 9.50 4.53 16.06
N ILE A 438 10.36 3.69 16.64
CA ILE A 438 11.76 4.03 16.86
C ILE A 438 12.52 3.54 15.62
N ILE A 439 13.20 4.48 14.97
CA ILE A 439 13.89 4.26 13.68
C ILE A 439 15.39 4.51 13.79
N GLY A 440 15.91 4.96 14.92
CA GLY A 440 17.31 5.29 15.05
C GLY A 440 17.74 5.64 16.46
N TYR A 441 19.02 5.94 16.61
CA TYR A 441 19.66 6.32 17.87
C TYR A 441 20.85 7.22 17.64
N ASN A 442 21.26 7.93 18.69
CA ASN A 442 22.57 8.54 18.82
C ASN A 442 23.12 8.13 20.19
N ALA A 443 24.22 7.37 20.20
CA ALA A 443 24.79 6.84 21.43
C ALA A 443 25.51 7.89 22.26
N ALA A 444 26.10 8.91 21.61
CA ALA A 444 26.86 9.97 22.28
C ALA A 444 25.94 10.94 23.02
N THR A 445 24.76 11.22 22.47
CA THR A 445 23.76 12.13 23.08
C THR A 445 22.67 11.40 23.85
N ASN A 446 22.71 10.06 23.91
CA ASN A 446 21.70 9.20 24.55
C ASN A 446 20.27 9.50 24.05
N GLU A 447 20.11 9.61 22.74
CA GLU A 447 18.82 9.89 22.09
C GLU A 447 18.35 8.74 21.22
N VAL A 448 17.03 8.72 20.99
CA VAL A 448 16.37 7.88 19.99
C VAL A 448 15.73 8.73 18.90
N ALA A 449 15.78 8.25 17.68
CA ALA A 449 15.05 8.83 16.54
C ALA A 449 13.69 8.15 16.42
N VAL A 450 12.63 8.94 16.42
CA VAL A 450 11.23 8.49 16.36
C VAL A 450 10.55 8.97 15.08
N SER A 451 9.61 8.18 14.58
CA SER A 451 8.87 8.46 13.35
C SER A 451 7.38 8.18 13.53
N ASP A 452 6.54 9.16 13.22
CA ASP A 452 5.09 9.12 13.45
C ASP A 452 4.29 9.04 12.16
N SER A 453 3.04 8.55 12.23
CA SER A 453 2.11 8.42 11.10
C SER A 453 1.29 9.69 10.83
N TRP A 454 1.78 10.86 11.26
CA TRP A 454 1.10 12.17 11.07
C TRP A 454 1.66 12.96 9.89
N GLY A 455 2.19 12.25 8.89
CA GLY A 455 2.66 12.81 7.64
C GLY A 455 4.10 13.35 7.68
N LYS A 456 4.48 14.08 6.62
CA LYS A 456 5.87 14.39 6.25
C LYS A 456 6.70 15.08 7.33
N ARG A 457 6.10 15.89 8.20
CA ARG A 457 6.83 16.60 9.27
C ARG A 457 7.29 15.67 10.41
N TYR A 458 6.75 14.46 10.48
CA TYR A 458 7.00 13.49 11.53
C TYR A 458 7.83 12.29 11.06
N THR A 459 8.48 12.40 9.91
CA THR A 459 9.35 11.34 9.37
C THR A 459 10.51 11.01 10.30
N ILE A 460 11.09 12.02 10.96
CA ILE A 460 12.11 11.85 11.98
C ILE A 460 12.03 12.98 13.01
N ARG A 461 11.98 12.60 14.29
CA ARG A 461 12.16 13.49 15.45
C ARG A 461 13.14 12.84 16.42
N TRP A 462 13.79 13.64 17.25
CA TRP A 462 14.78 13.18 18.22
C TRP A 462 14.32 13.47 19.64
N VAL A 463 14.52 12.50 20.53
CA VAL A 463 14.15 12.60 21.95
C VAL A 463 15.18 11.88 22.82
N HIS A 464 15.49 12.44 23.99
CA HIS A 464 16.36 11.79 24.96
C HIS A 464 15.73 10.50 25.49
N VAL A 465 16.55 9.49 25.77
CA VAL A 465 16.07 8.15 26.18
C VAL A 465 15.18 8.22 27.42
N ASP A 466 15.54 9.01 28.43
CA ASP A 466 14.77 9.06 29.69
C ASP A 466 13.34 9.56 29.49
N GLU A 467 13.16 10.58 28.64
CA GLU A 467 11.84 11.11 28.31
C GLU A 467 11.04 10.13 27.45
N ALA A 468 11.69 9.43 26.54
CA ALA A 468 11.07 8.37 25.75
C ALA A 468 10.65 7.20 26.64
N GLU A 469 11.50 6.76 27.57
CA GLU A 469 11.19 5.69 28.51
C GLU A 469 10.05 6.07 29.47
N ALA A 470 9.99 7.34 29.93
CA ALA A 470 8.92 7.85 30.79
C ALA A 470 7.53 7.69 30.15
N VAL A 471 7.41 7.99 28.85
CA VAL A 471 6.14 7.87 28.12
C VAL A 471 5.90 6.47 27.53
N SER A 472 6.84 5.53 27.68
CA SER A 472 6.72 4.20 27.08
C SER A 472 5.73 3.31 27.85
N ASN A 473 5.03 2.46 27.10
CA ASN A 473 4.27 1.33 27.65
C ASN A 473 5.12 0.05 27.78
N LYS A 474 6.44 0.15 27.62
CA LYS A 474 7.44 -0.93 27.73
C LYS A 474 7.17 -2.14 26.83
N SER A 475 6.38 -1.94 25.78
CA SER A 475 5.95 -2.97 24.83
C SER A 475 6.00 -2.44 23.42
N GLY A 476 6.15 -3.34 22.47
CA GLY A 476 6.19 -3.00 21.05
C GLY A 476 6.19 -4.24 20.17
N TYR A 477 6.39 -4.02 18.88
CA TYR A 477 6.44 -5.07 17.89
C TYR A 477 7.60 -4.84 16.93
N VAL A 478 7.94 -5.88 16.20
CA VAL A 478 8.87 -5.80 15.07
C VAL A 478 8.36 -6.68 13.94
N ILE A 479 8.66 -6.29 12.71
CA ILE A 479 8.47 -7.12 11.51
C ILE A 479 9.84 -7.26 10.86
N ASP A 480 10.45 -8.44 10.99
CA ASP A 480 11.77 -8.75 10.46
C ASP A 480 11.78 -10.00 9.58
N LEU A 481 12.98 -10.40 9.14
CA LEU A 481 13.19 -11.58 8.30
C LEU A 481 13.08 -12.86 9.14
#